data_AF-A0A2W4KET4-F1
#
_entry.id   AF-A0A2W4KET4-F1
#
_cell.length_a   1.000
_cell.length_b   1.000
_cell.length_c   1.000
_cell.angle_alpha   90.00
_cell.angle_beta   90.00
_cell.angle_gamma   90.00
#
_symmetry.space_group_name_H-M   'P 1'
#
loop_
_entity.id
_entity.type
_entity.pdbx_description
1 polymer ?
#
loop_
_entity_poly.entity_id
_entity_poly.type
_entity_poly.pdbx_seq_one_letter_code
_entity_poly.pdbx_strand_id
1 'polypeptide(L)'
;MQKQFVVRGCAAFFITCASLASGLIFSVAVAQPTEPEMQVVVVPKLDLEKGSTPTESSLEEKKLEKRLAPVNAVAGISEVVGRTLKRKKMKGAIIMIEDLARPGDKLD
;
A
#
# COMPACT_ATOMS: atom_id res chain seq x y z
N MET A 1 41.54 0.98 -38.80
CA MET A 1 41.25 1.44 -37.43
C MET A 1 40.00 0.71 -36.93
N GLN A 2 40.17 -0.36 -36.14
CA GLN A 2 39.07 -1.07 -35.47
C GLN A 2 39.21 -0.84 -33.96
N LYS A 3 38.12 -0.40 -33.31
CA LYS A 3 38.04 -0.34 -31.85
C LYS A 3 37.49 -1.67 -31.32
N GLN A 4 38.28 -2.31 -30.46
CA GLN A 4 37.90 -3.45 -29.64
C GLN A 4 36.73 -3.10 -28.71
N PHE A 5 35.75 -4.00 -28.62
CA PHE A 5 34.77 -4.02 -27.54
C PHE A 5 35.15 -5.19 -26.62
N VAL A 6 35.53 -4.87 -25.37
CA VAL A 6 35.64 -5.85 -24.29
C VAL A 6 34.51 -5.55 -23.32
N VAL A 7 33.50 -6.43 -23.26
CA VAL A 7 32.68 -6.59 -22.07
C VAL A 7 32.74 -8.06 -21.67
N ARG A 8 33.14 -8.23 -20.42
CA ARG A 8 33.70 -9.40 -19.78
C ARG A 8 32.60 -10.06 -18.95
N GLY A 9 32.45 -11.38 -19.09
CA GLY A 9 32.08 -12.25 -17.98
C GLY A 9 30.70 -12.93 -17.99
N CYS A 10 30.73 -14.21 -18.37
CA CYS A 10 30.08 -15.36 -17.72
C CYS A 10 28.55 -15.38 -17.54
N ALA A 11 27.86 -16.14 -18.41
CA ALA A 11 27.43 -17.51 -18.11
C ALA A 11 26.68 -18.08 -19.31
N ALA A 12 27.31 -19.02 -19.99
CA ALA A 12 26.72 -19.78 -21.08
C ALA A 12 25.65 -20.74 -20.53
N PHE A 13 24.37 -20.42 -20.70
CA PHE A 13 23.28 -21.40 -20.65
C PHE A 13 22.71 -21.54 -22.06
N PHE A 14 23.50 -22.15 -22.95
CA PHE A 14 23.04 -22.57 -24.27
C PHE A 14 22.09 -23.75 -24.07
N ILE A 15 20.79 -23.48 -24.04
CA ILE A 15 19.79 -24.53 -24.20
C ILE A 15 19.79 -24.88 -25.68
N THR A 16 20.45 -25.99 -25.99
CA THR A 16 20.48 -26.67 -27.28
C THR A 16 19.05 -26.95 -27.76
N CYS A 17 18.58 -26.21 -28.76
CA CYS A 17 17.33 -26.49 -29.46
C CYS A 17 17.49 -27.75 -30.32
N ALA A 18 17.23 -28.92 -29.75
CA ALA A 18 16.94 -30.13 -30.52
C ALA A 18 15.44 -30.15 -30.83
N SER A 19 15.11 -30.03 -32.11
CA SER A 19 13.76 -30.04 -32.67
C SER A 19 12.93 -31.26 -32.24
N LEU A 20 11.79 -31.00 -31.59
CA LEU A 20 10.62 -31.89 -31.49
C LEU A 20 9.40 -30.97 -31.67
N ALA A 21 8.82 -30.94 -32.87
CA ALA A 21 7.59 -31.66 -33.19
C ALA A 21 6.36 -31.12 -32.43
N SER A 22 5.48 -30.46 -33.22
CA SER A 22 4.02 -30.55 -33.11
C SER A 22 3.35 -30.12 -31.80
N GLY A 23 2.74 -28.93 -31.82
CA GLY A 23 1.58 -28.62 -31.01
C GLY A 23 1.88 -28.24 -29.56
N LEU A 24 1.41 -27.04 -29.19
CA LEU A 24 1.07 -26.51 -27.88
C LEU A 24 1.56 -25.05 -27.86
N ILE A 25 0.63 -24.13 -28.11
CA ILE A 25 0.81 -22.72 -27.77
C ILE A 25 0.89 -22.69 -26.24
N PHE A 26 2.09 -22.83 -25.69
CA PHE A 26 2.35 -22.54 -24.30
C PHE A 26 2.19 -21.03 -24.13
N SER A 27 1.00 -20.60 -23.71
CA SER A 27 0.84 -19.29 -23.09
C SER A 27 1.63 -19.32 -21.79
N VAL A 28 2.89 -18.90 -21.85
CA VAL A 28 3.66 -18.57 -20.67
C VAL A 28 3.05 -17.28 -20.15
N ALA A 29 2.08 -17.39 -19.23
CA ALA A 29 1.63 -16.26 -18.46
C ALA A 29 2.83 -15.83 -17.60
N VAL A 30 3.59 -14.86 -18.11
CA VAL A 30 4.60 -14.16 -17.34
C VAL A 30 3.83 -13.43 -16.25
N ALA A 31 3.80 -13.99 -15.05
CA ALA A 31 3.43 -13.26 -13.86
C ALA A 31 4.45 -12.13 -13.72
N GLN A 32 4.14 -10.98 -14.29
CA GLN A 32 4.92 -9.77 -14.06
C GLN A 32 4.95 -9.56 -12.55
N PRO A 33 6.11 -9.26 -11.94
CA PRO A 33 6.14 -8.85 -10.55
C PRO A 33 5.30 -7.58 -10.45
N THR A 34 4.05 -7.72 -10.00
CA THR A 34 3.18 -6.58 -9.73
C THR A 34 3.84 -5.84 -8.58
N GLU A 35 4.25 -4.60 -8.80
CA GLU A 35 4.75 -3.76 -7.72
C GLU A 35 3.72 -3.78 -6.57
N PRO A 36 4.16 -3.82 -5.31
CA PRO A 36 3.23 -3.86 -4.20
C PRO A 36 2.33 -2.61 -4.27
N GLU A 37 1.04 -2.83 -4.49
CA GLU A 37 0.07 -1.74 -4.49
C GLU A 37 0.10 -1.08 -3.10
N MET A 38 0.50 0.19 -3.06
CA MET A 38 0.56 0.98 -1.83
C MET A 38 -0.76 1.73 -1.61
N GLN A 39 -1.19 1.80 -0.37
CA GLN A 39 -2.37 2.54 0.10
C GLN A 39 -1.95 3.55 1.17
N VAL A 40 -2.52 4.75 1.10
CA VAL A 40 -2.38 5.77 2.15
C VAL A 40 -3.39 5.48 3.26
N VAL A 41 -2.92 5.51 4.50
CA VAL A 41 -3.74 5.41 5.70
C VAL A 41 -3.40 6.52 6.68
N VAL A 42 -4.38 6.94 7.49
CA VAL A 42 -4.17 7.97 8.52
C VAL A 42 -3.95 7.35 9.90
N VAL A 43 -2.95 7.85 10.62
CA VAL A 43 -2.64 7.47 12.00
C VAL A 43 -2.48 8.69 12.91
N PRO A 44 -2.83 8.61 14.21
CA PRO A 44 -2.54 9.65 15.18
C PRO A 44 -1.05 9.73 15.54
N LYS A 45 -0.53 10.95 15.67
CA LYS A 45 0.82 11.23 16.21
C LYS A 45 0.86 11.18 17.74
N LEU A 46 -0.29 11.29 18.38
CA LEU A 46 -0.51 11.32 19.83
C LEU A 46 -1.80 10.58 20.17
N ASP A 47 -2.02 10.29 21.45
CA ASP A 47 -3.24 9.61 21.90
C ASP A 47 -4.43 10.56 21.82
N LEU A 48 -5.50 10.11 21.16
CA LEU A 48 -6.73 10.86 20.94
C LEU A 48 -7.86 10.25 21.76
N GLU A 49 -8.51 11.08 22.57
CA GLU A 49 -9.62 10.65 23.42
C GLU A 49 -10.93 10.52 22.64
N LYS A 50 -11.86 9.71 23.16
CA LYS A 50 -13.23 9.67 22.64
C LYS A 50 -13.86 11.06 22.72
N GLY A 51 -14.59 11.45 21.69
CA GLY A 51 -15.24 12.76 21.63
C GLY A 51 -14.31 13.91 21.22
N SER A 52 -13.00 13.65 21.04
CA SER A 52 -12.08 14.67 20.52
C SER A 52 -12.22 14.83 19.01
N THR A 53 -11.85 16.02 18.54
CA THR A 53 -11.81 16.37 17.12
C THR A 53 -10.34 16.50 16.71
N PRO A 54 -9.78 15.54 15.95
CA PRO A 54 -8.38 15.56 15.56
C PRO A 54 -8.09 16.74 14.63
N THR A 55 -6.94 17.37 14.84
CA THR A 55 -6.40 18.41 13.97
C THR A 55 -5.35 17.83 13.04
N GLU A 56 -5.06 18.51 11.94
CA GLU A 56 -4.01 18.10 10.98
C GLU A 56 -2.65 17.89 11.67
N SER A 57 -2.32 18.72 12.66
CA SER A 57 -1.10 18.60 13.46
C SER A 57 -1.02 17.32 14.31
N SER A 58 -2.17 16.75 14.68
CA SER A 58 -2.27 15.54 15.50
C SER A 58 -2.24 14.24 14.68
N LEU A 59 -2.23 14.35 13.35
CA LEU A 59 -2.34 13.22 12.42
C LEU A 59 -1.13 13.11 11.49
N GLU A 60 -0.93 11.91 10.94
CA GLU A 60 0.09 11.59 9.95
C GLU A 60 -0.47 10.61 8.92
N GLU A 61 -0.02 10.74 7.68
CA GLU A 61 -0.29 9.75 6.63
C GLU A 61 0.85 8.75 6.55
N LYS A 62 0.49 7.46 6.52
CA LYS A 62 1.44 6.37 6.29
C LYS A 62 1.06 5.63 5.02
N LYS A 63 2.08 5.24 4.26
CA LYS A 63 1.92 4.35 3.10
C LYS A 63 2.12 2.92 3.58
N LEU A 64 1.11 2.09 3.40
CA LEU A 64 1.14 0.66 3.70
C LEU A 64 0.84 -0.11 2.43
N GLU A 65 1.36 -1.34 2.33
CA GLU A 65 0.91 -2.24 1.28
C GLU A 65 -0.59 -2.49 1.43
N LYS A 66 -1.33 -2.48 0.33
CA LYS A 66 -2.79 -2.67 0.29
C LYS A 66 -3.24 -3.99 0.92
N ARG A 67 -2.36 -5.00 0.92
CA ARG A 67 -2.60 -6.30 1.60
C ARG A 67 -2.60 -6.18 3.13
N LEU A 68 -1.89 -5.19 3.67
CA LEU A 68 -1.74 -4.93 5.10
C LEU A 68 -2.67 -3.81 5.59
N ALA A 69 -3.06 -2.90 4.69
CA ALA A 69 -3.97 -1.81 4.99
C ALA A 69 -5.40 -2.35 5.24
N PRO A 70 -6.06 -1.93 6.34
CA PRO A 70 -7.48 -2.23 6.53
C PRO A 70 -8.30 -1.64 5.38
N VAL A 71 -9.24 -2.42 4.84
CA VAL A 71 -10.10 -1.99 3.72
C VAL A 71 -10.90 -0.72 4.05
N ASN A 72 -11.29 -0.55 5.32
CA ASN A 72 -12.05 0.58 5.82
C ASN A 72 -11.18 1.67 6.46
N ALA A 73 -9.87 1.66 6.21
CA ALA A 73 -8.98 2.72 6.66
C ALA A 73 -9.31 4.03 5.94
N VAL A 74 -9.18 5.14 6.66
CA VAL A 74 -9.33 6.47 6.09
C VAL A 74 -8.14 6.76 5.17
N ALA A 75 -8.41 7.29 3.97
CA ALA A 75 -7.41 7.43 2.91
C ALA A 75 -6.67 8.78 2.94
N GLY A 76 -7.15 9.77 3.71
CA GLY A 76 -6.48 11.06 3.85
C GLY A 76 -6.85 11.83 5.11
N ILE A 77 -5.93 12.69 5.57
CA ILE A 77 -6.13 13.47 6.80
C ILE A 77 -7.39 14.36 6.73
N SER A 78 -7.71 14.87 5.55
CA SER A 78 -8.88 15.73 5.30
C SER A 78 -10.21 15.08 5.67
N GLU A 79 -10.30 13.74 5.61
CA GLU A 79 -11.51 13.01 5.99
C GLU A 79 -11.68 12.87 7.51
N VAL A 80 -10.57 12.96 8.26
CA VAL A 80 -10.55 12.84 9.73
C VAL A 80 -10.67 14.22 10.38
N VAL A 81 -10.02 15.23 9.81
CA VAL A 81 -9.99 16.58 10.38
C VAL A 81 -11.40 17.16 10.46
N GLY A 82 -11.74 17.70 11.63
CA GLY A 82 -13.07 18.26 11.88
C GLY A 82 -14.15 17.21 12.17
N ARG A 83 -13.84 15.91 12.13
CA ARG A 83 -14.74 14.85 12.59
C ARG A 83 -14.43 14.44 14.01
N THR A 84 -15.49 14.13 14.75
CA THR A 84 -15.35 13.67 16.14
C THR A 84 -15.08 12.17 16.19
N LEU A 85 -14.20 11.74 17.08
CA LEU A 85 -13.92 10.32 17.29
C LEU A 85 -14.98 9.66 18.18
N LYS A 86 -15.53 8.53 17.73
CA LYS A 86 -16.46 7.68 18.51
C LYS A 86 -15.75 6.88 19.60
N ARG A 87 -14.45 6.66 19.47
CA ARG A 87 -13.63 5.81 20.34
C ARG A 87 -12.26 6.43 20.57
N LYS A 88 -11.64 6.12 21.69
CA LYS A 88 -10.24 6.46 21.95
C LYS A 88 -9.33 5.80 20.92
N LYS A 89 -8.33 6.54 20.42
CA LYS A 89 -7.30 6.03 19.51
C LYS A 89 -5.92 6.29 20.08
N MET A 90 -5.12 5.25 20.11
CA MET A 90 -3.73 5.36 20.53
C MET A 90 -2.86 5.87 19.38
N LYS A 91 -1.74 6.50 19.74
CA LYS A 91 -0.69 6.89 18.82
C LYS A 91 -0.31 5.72 17.88
N GLY A 92 -0.26 6.00 16.58
CA GLY A 92 0.13 5.05 15.55
C GLY A 92 -0.95 4.06 15.14
N ALA A 93 -2.12 4.03 15.80
CA ALA A 93 -3.24 3.19 15.40
C ALA A 93 -3.86 3.71 14.09
N ILE A 94 -4.28 2.82 13.19
CA ILE A 94 -4.96 3.21 11.96
C ILE A 94 -6.37 3.71 12.30
N ILE A 95 -6.72 4.88 11.79
CA ILE A 95 -8.08 5.44 11.89
C ILE A 95 -8.93 4.80 10.81
N MET A 96 -10.03 4.19 11.21
CA MET A 96 -11.01 3.62 10.31
C MET A 96 -12.20 4.56 10.16
N ILE A 97 -12.92 4.46 9.05
CA ILE A 97 -14.10 5.28 8.77
C ILE A 97 -15.17 5.11 9.87
N GLU A 98 -15.27 3.91 10.44
CA GLU A 98 -16.20 3.57 11.53
C GLU A 98 -15.87 4.23 12.87
N ASP A 99 -14.63 4.67 13.07
CA ASP A 99 -14.21 5.37 14.28
C ASP A 99 -14.66 6.83 14.28
N LEU A 100 -15.11 7.35 13.13
CA LEU A 100 -15.51 8.73 12.96
C LEU A 100 -17.03 8.89 13.11
N ALA A 101 -17.42 9.91 13.86
CA ALA A 101 -18.80 10.35 13.98
C ALA A 101 -19.34 10.80 12.62
N ARG A 102 -20.55 10.33 12.28
CA ARG A 102 -21.30 10.91 11.18
C ARG A 102 -21.95 12.21 11.64
N PRO A 103 -22.21 13.16 10.73
CA PRO A 103 -23.00 14.34 11.06
C PRO A 103 -24.36 13.89 11.64
N GLY A 104 -24.65 14.27 12.89
CA GLY A 104 -25.90 13.91 13.58
C GLY A 104 -25.84 12.65 14.48
N ASP A 105 -24.71 11.94 14.56
CA ASP A 105 -24.54 10.86 15.54
C ASP A 105 -24.52 11.44 16.97
N LYS A 106 -25.30 10.84 17.88
CA LYS A 106 -25.19 11.12 19.33
C LYS A 106 -23.96 10.41 19.87
N LEU A 107 -23.04 11.17 20.45
CA LEU A 107 -21.88 10.65 21.15
C LEU A 107 -22.27 10.42 22.61
N ASP A 108 -22.98 9.31 22.85
CA ASP A 108 -23.35 8.86 24.20
C ASP A 108 -22.12 8.33 24.96
#